data_AF-Q8YQZ7-F1
#
_entry.id   AF-Q8YQZ7-F1
#
_cell.length_a   1.000
_cell.length_b   1.000
_cell.length_c   1.000
_cell.angle_alpha   90.00
_cell.angle_beta   90.00
_cell.angle_gamma   90.00
#
_symmetry.space_group_name_H-M   'P 1'
#
loop_
_entity.id
_entity.type
_entity.pdbx_description
1 polymer ?
#
loop_
_entity_poly.entity_id
_entity_poly.type
_entity_poly.pdbx_seq_one_letter_code
_entity_poly.pdbx_strand_id
1 'polypeptide(L)'
;MKEKDVKILWGRSGNRCAICKIELTPVGSKSVLGEMAHIIADSPQGPRGDSHLTSEQRNEYDNLILLCPTHHTLIDKNEEEWTVEKLRIIKSEHENWVSKQLSNNNIYINSIDNSKFIESREKSWISFSDNKLWFITSLTPLHIYEDSIDPLTPELYSLIKSLSLPKFNGYFMFSDTLNQYNTVPNEYGIINQESPNEVQNKLGHKIQVFRNGHCEFLMCLEYLRTGRDNSSNDVLKYDDMRNSFISQIEGILNIWSKTLPFNDMLLTVMMTNTTYISLYSGQQTYNGYLLGTPVTSPTLKYSRVINKTEKLQFLQDLVIKRFVNYFGLNINSVFAENGNINLPKILYY
;
A
#
# COMPACT_ATOMS: atom_id res chain seq x y z
N MET A 1 -16.41 28.39 12.54
CA MET A 1 -16.08 27.92 11.17
C MET A 1 -16.24 26.40 11.05
N LYS A 2 -16.87 25.88 9.98
CA LYS A 2 -17.05 24.43 9.78
C LYS A 2 -15.85 23.84 9.06
N GLU A 3 -15.55 22.57 9.31
CA GLU A 3 -14.42 21.85 8.68
C GLU A 3 -14.50 21.84 7.14
N LYS A 4 -15.73 21.77 6.60
CA LYS A 4 -16.00 21.86 5.16
C LYS A 4 -15.45 23.17 4.57
N ASP A 5 -15.71 24.31 5.22
CA ASP A 5 -15.31 25.63 4.72
C ASP A 5 -13.80 25.79 4.72
N VAL A 6 -13.14 25.28 5.77
CA VAL A 6 -11.67 25.23 5.88
C VAL A 6 -11.08 24.43 4.71
N LYS A 7 -11.60 23.23 4.45
CA LYS A 7 -11.13 22.36 3.35
C LYS A 7 -11.29 23.03 1.98
N ILE A 8 -12.44 23.69 1.74
CA ILE A 8 -12.71 24.41 0.49
C ILE A 8 -11.73 25.58 0.32
N LEU A 9 -11.56 26.40 1.36
CA LEU A 9 -10.68 27.58 1.32
C LEU A 9 -9.24 27.21 0.99
N TRP A 10 -8.67 26.26 1.75
CA TRP A 10 -7.30 25.81 1.58
C TRP A 10 -7.07 25.12 0.23
N GLY A 11 -8.03 24.30 -0.22
CA GLY A 11 -7.97 23.63 -1.51
C GLY A 11 -8.01 24.61 -2.69
N ARG A 12 -8.91 25.59 -2.66
CA ARG A 12 -9.08 26.58 -3.75
C ARG A 12 -7.97 27.63 -3.78
N SER A 13 -7.35 27.92 -2.63
CA SER A 13 -6.21 28.83 -2.52
C SER A 13 -4.86 28.14 -2.81
N GLY A 14 -4.84 26.81 -3.00
CA GLY A 14 -3.67 26.08 -3.47
C GLY A 14 -2.44 26.19 -2.55
N ASN A 15 -2.64 26.33 -1.23
CA ASN A 15 -1.56 26.56 -0.24
C ASN A 15 -0.71 27.82 -0.54
N ARG A 16 -1.33 28.87 -1.09
CA ARG A 16 -0.65 30.12 -1.44
C ARG A 16 -1.42 31.30 -0.85
N CYS A 17 -0.69 32.33 -0.44
CA CYS A 17 -1.30 33.59 -0.01
C CYS A 17 -2.06 34.22 -1.20
N ALA A 18 -3.29 34.68 -0.97
CA ALA A 18 -4.09 35.28 -2.03
C ALA A 18 -3.49 36.56 -2.63
N ILE A 19 -2.62 37.26 -1.89
CA ILE A 19 -1.93 38.47 -2.37
C ILE A 19 -0.56 38.12 -2.97
N CYS A 20 0.40 37.72 -2.15
CA CYS A 20 1.80 37.55 -2.58
C CYS A 20 2.16 36.16 -3.12
N LYS A 21 1.24 35.21 -3.10
CA LYS A 21 1.46 33.81 -3.52
C LYS A 21 2.60 33.09 -2.78
N ILE A 22 3.03 33.54 -1.61
CA ILE A 22 3.97 32.77 -0.77
C ILE A 22 3.31 31.47 -0.31
N GLU A 23 4.11 30.42 -0.15
CA GLU A 23 3.68 29.15 0.42
C GLU A 23 3.27 29.29 1.89
N LEU A 24 2.13 28.71 2.26
CA LEU A 24 1.53 28.87 3.58
C LEU A 24 1.72 27.67 4.52
N THR A 25 2.17 26.53 3.99
CA THR A 25 2.62 25.37 4.79
C THR A 25 3.98 24.86 4.31
N PRO A 26 5.04 25.69 4.33
CA PRO A 26 6.34 25.30 3.77
C PRO A 26 7.01 24.16 4.57
N VAL A 27 6.66 24.00 5.84
CA VAL A 27 7.15 22.93 6.73
C VAL A 27 5.94 22.14 7.23
N GLY A 28 5.37 21.31 6.36
CA GLY A 28 4.08 20.61 6.55
C GLY A 28 3.94 19.71 7.79
N SER A 29 4.94 19.65 8.66
CA SER A 29 4.94 18.83 9.89
C SER A 29 4.90 19.64 11.20
N LYS A 30 5.12 20.97 11.21
CA LYS A 30 5.27 21.73 12.48
C LYS A 30 4.62 23.11 12.56
N SER A 31 4.28 23.77 11.45
CA SER A 31 3.62 25.08 11.51
C SER A 31 2.84 25.42 10.24
N VAL A 32 1.66 26.00 10.44
CA VAL A 32 0.84 26.61 9.38
C VAL A 32 1.10 28.11 9.42
N LEU A 33 1.69 28.67 8.36
CA LEU A 33 1.89 30.12 8.22
C LEU A 33 0.62 30.82 7.72
N GLY A 34 -0.28 30.09 7.04
CA GLY A 34 -1.52 30.65 6.50
C GLY A 34 -2.57 30.95 7.56
N GLU A 35 -3.19 32.11 7.43
CA GLU A 35 -4.29 32.58 8.26
C GLU A 35 -5.55 32.71 7.40
N MET A 36 -6.68 32.25 7.95
CA MET A 36 -7.99 32.34 7.32
C MET A 36 -8.64 33.66 7.73
N ALA A 37 -8.39 34.71 6.97
CA ALA A 37 -8.87 36.05 7.28
C ALA A 37 -10.35 36.19 6.90
N HIS A 38 -11.11 36.88 7.73
CA HIS A 38 -12.46 37.31 7.42
C HIS A 38 -12.43 38.53 6.50
N ILE A 39 -13.15 38.47 5.38
CA ILE A 39 -13.35 39.62 4.50
C ILE A 39 -14.24 40.65 5.21
N ILE A 40 -15.34 40.19 5.82
CA ILE A 40 -16.17 40.94 6.77
C ILE A 40 -15.90 40.35 8.15
N ALA A 41 -15.35 41.13 9.09
CA ALA A 41 -14.90 40.63 10.38
C ALA A 41 -15.95 39.77 11.12
N ASP A 42 -15.49 38.84 11.96
CA ASP A 42 -16.37 38.00 12.78
C ASP A 42 -17.22 38.81 13.78
N SER A 43 -16.70 39.98 14.19
CA SER A 43 -17.37 40.92 15.09
C SER A 43 -17.82 42.21 14.36
N PRO A 44 -18.98 42.81 14.71
CA PRO A 44 -19.41 44.10 14.19
C PRO A 44 -18.42 45.25 14.45
N GLN A 45 -17.64 45.17 15.53
CA GLN A 45 -16.62 46.17 15.85
C GLN A 45 -15.26 45.90 15.18
N GLY A 46 -15.13 44.79 14.45
CA GLY A 46 -13.92 44.45 13.72
C GLY A 46 -13.85 45.11 12.33
N PRO A 47 -12.74 44.92 11.61
CA PRO A 47 -12.55 45.50 10.29
C PRO A 47 -13.66 45.11 9.30
N ARG A 48 -14.28 46.11 8.65
CA ARG A 48 -15.42 45.91 7.73
C ARG A 48 -16.59 45.17 8.41
N GLY A 49 -16.73 45.31 9.73
CA GLY A 49 -17.70 44.56 10.54
C GLY A 49 -19.16 44.97 10.33
N ASP A 50 -19.41 46.19 9.83
CA ASP A 50 -20.75 46.69 9.52
C ASP A 50 -21.33 45.96 8.30
N SER A 51 -22.18 44.97 8.56
CA SER A 51 -22.72 44.06 7.54
C SER A 51 -23.96 43.33 8.06
N HIS A 52 -24.88 43.05 7.14
CA HIS A 52 -26.10 42.27 7.40
C HIS A 52 -25.85 40.75 7.58
N LEU A 53 -24.61 40.27 7.41
CA LEU A 53 -24.28 38.87 7.60
C LEU A 53 -24.44 38.43 9.06
N THR A 54 -25.07 37.27 9.27
CA THR A 54 -25.12 36.62 10.58
C THR A 54 -23.75 36.10 11.02
N SER A 55 -23.59 35.81 12.30
CA SER A 55 -22.37 35.21 12.85
C SER A 55 -21.99 33.89 12.16
N GLU A 56 -22.97 33.07 11.80
CA GLU A 56 -22.74 31.84 11.04
C GLU A 56 -22.24 32.13 9.63
N GLN A 57 -22.87 33.08 8.91
CA GLN A 57 -22.49 33.44 7.54
C GLN A 57 -21.10 34.07 7.47
N ARG A 58 -20.69 34.81 8.50
CA ARG A 58 -19.32 35.35 8.61
C ARG A 58 -18.26 34.23 8.64
N ASN A 59 -18.62 33.05 9.13
CA ASN A 59 -17.77 31.88 9.22
C ASN A 59 -17.82 30.94 8.00
N GLU A 60 -18.60 31.29 6.97
CA GLU A 60 -18.70 30.49 5.74
C GLU A 60 -17.54 30.78 4.79
N TYR A 61 -17.19 29.78 3.98
CA TYR A 61 -16.10 29.87 3.01
C TYR A 61 -16.13 31.16 2.18
N ASP A 62 -17.32 31.61 1.74
CA ASP A 62 -17.47 32.77 0.88
C ASP A 62 -16.92 34.06 1.50
N ASN A 63 -16.99 34.18 2.83
CA ASN A 63 -16.49 35.34 3.58
C ASN A 63 -15.02 35.21 4.02
N LEU A 64 -14.32 34.14 3.64
CA LEU A 64 -12.93 33.90 4.05
C LEU A 64 -11.94 34.09 2.90
N ILE A 65 -10.75 34.59 3.19
CA ILE A 65 -9.62 34.69 2.27
C ILE A 65 -8.35 34.17 2.96
N LEU A 66 -7.54 33.38 2.24
CA LEU A 66 -6.34 32.77 2.81
C LEU A 66 -5.11 33.67 2.58
N LEU A 67 -4.44 34.09 3.66
CA LEU A 67 -3.34 35.06 3.63
C LEU A 67 -2.15 34.60 4.47
N CYS A 68 -0.97 35.19 4.22
CA CYS A 68 0.13 35.10 5.19
C CYS A 68 -0.04 36.17 6.29
N PRO A 69 0.65 36.06 7.44
CA PRO A 69 0.40 36.93 8.59
C PRO A 69 0.64 38.42 8.31
N THR A 70 1.60 38.71 7.43
CA THR A 70 1.88 40.07 6.96
C THR A 70 0.68 40.67 6.22
N HIS A 71 0.09 39.92 5.29
CA HIS A 71 -1.03 40.41 4.50
C HIS A 71 -2.34 40.40 5.30
N HIS A 72 -2.54 39.43 6.19
CA HIS A 72 -3.65 39.46 7.14
C HIS A 72 -3.63 40.73 7.98
N THR A 73 -2.47 41.04 8.59
CA THR A 73 -2.29 42.26 9.39
C THR A 73 -2.49 43.53 8.55
N LEU A 74 -2.01 43.54 7.29
CA LEU A 74 -2.14 44.68 6.39
C LEU A 74 -3.60 45.02 6.09
N ILE A 75 -4.41 44.01 5.76
CA ILE A 75 -5.81 44.23 5.38
C ILE A 75 -6.66 44.65 6.58
N ASP A 76 -6.34 44.17 7.79
CA ASP A 76 -7.09 44.49 8.99
C ASP A 76 -6.78 45.88 9.53
N LYS A 77 -5.54 46.37 9.36
CA LYS A 77 -5.12 47.69 9.83
C LYS A 77 -5.55 48.85 8.93
N ASN A 78 -6.01 48.57 7.72
CA ASN A 78 -6.32 49.60 6.72
C ASN A 78 -7.60 49.24 5.94
N GLU A 79 -8.72 49.17 6.65
CA GLU A 79 -10.00 48.77 6.09
C GLU A 79 -10.55 49.71 5.01
N GLU A 80 -10.18 51.01 5.06
CA GLU A 80 -10.55 52.00 4.06
C GLU A 80 -9.94 51.68 2.68
N GLU A 81 -8.67 51.27 2.65
CA GLU A 81 -7.99 50.89 1.41
C GLU A 81 -8.31 49.45 0.99
N TRP A 82 -8.57 48.56 1.94
CA TRP A 82 -8.87 47.15 1.75
C TRP A 82 -10.35 46.85 1.92
N THR A 83 -11.17 47.41 1.03
CA THR A 83 -12.63 47.24 1.07
C THR A 83 -13.06 45.78 0.83
N VAL A 84 -14.30 45.45 1.25
CA VAL A 84 -14.92 44.13 1.01
C VAL A 84 -14.88 43.74 -0.47
N GLU A 85 -15.20 44.68 -1.36
CA GLU A 85 -15.23 44.45 -2.80
C GLU A 85 -13.83 44.12 -3.33
N LYS A 86 -12.81 44.88 -2.92
CA LYS A 86 -11.42 44.64 -3.31
C LYS A 86 -10.94 43.26 -2.86
N LEU A 87 -11.25 42.85 -1.63
CA LEU A 87 -10.85 41.55 -1.10
C LEU A 87 -11.57 40.39 -1.82
N ARG A 88 -12.85 40.55 -2.18
CA ARG A 88 -13.58 39.57 -2.99
C ARG A 88 -12.99 39.42 -4.38
N ILE A 89 -12.60 40.53 -5.02
CA ILE A 89 -11.89 40.51 -6.30
C ILE A 89 -10.57 39.76 -6.16
N ILE A 90 -9.74 40.11 -5.17
CA ILE A 90 -8.45 39.44 -4.93
C ILE A 90 -8.62 37.94 -4.70
N LYS A 91 -9.60 37.53 -3.88
CA LYS A 91 -9.91 36.12 -3.67
C LYS A 91 -10.27 35.43 -4.99
N SER A 92 -11.23 36.00 -5.74
CA SER A 92 -11.69 35.45 -7.01
C SER A 92 -10.55 35.33 -8.03
N GLU A 93 -9.76 36.38 -8.18
CA GLU A 93 -8.59 36.40 -9.06
C GLU A 93 -7.53 35.38 -8.63
N HIS A 94 -7.28 35.26 -7.33
CA HIS A 94 -6.33 34.28 -6.81
C HIS A 94 -6.78 32.85 -7.08
N GLU A 95 -8.03 32.50 -6.77
CA GLU A 95 -8.54 31.14 -6.98
C GLU A 95 -8.65 30.81 -8.47
N ASN A 96 -8.99 31.79 -9.32
CA ASN A 96 -8.92 31.65 -10.77
C ASN A 96 -7.47 31.48 -11.25
N TRP A 97 -6.52 32.20 -10.66
CA TRP A 97 -5.10 32.01 -10.93
C TRP A 97 -4.65 30.61 -10.52
N VAL A 98 -5.01 30.12 -9.33
CA VAL A 98 -4.74 28.75 -8.89
C VAL A 98 -5.36 27.79 -9.90
N SER A 99 -6.66 27.90 -10.19
CA SER A 99 -7.34 27.05 -11.16
C SER A 99 -6.70 27.08 -12.54
N LYS A 100 -6.13 28.21 -12.99
CA LYS A 100 -5.41 28.34 -14.26
C LYS A 100 -4.02 27.70 -14.22
N GLN A 101 -3.26 27.91 -13.15
CA GLN A 101 -2.02 27.16 -12.92
C GLN A 101 -2.31 25.66 -12.89
N LEU A 102 -3.47 25.32 -12.34
CA LEU A 102 -3.99 23.96 -12.27
C LEU A 102 -4.47 23.42 -13.65
N SER A 103 -5.05 24.25 -14.52
CA SER A 103 -5.58 23.81 -15.82
C SER A 103 -4.56 23.85 -16.97
N ASN A 104 -3.50 24.65 -16.87
CA ASN A 104 -2.53 24.89 -17.95
C ASN A 104 -1.54 23.73 -18.19
N ASN A 105 -1.89 22.48 -17.83
CA ASN A 105 -1.01 21.30 -17.90
C ASN A 105 0.35 21.46 -17.19
N ASN A 106 0.47 22.44 -16.30
CA ASN A 106 1.61 22.62 -15.39
C ASN A 106 1.25 22.28 -13.93
N ILE A 107 0.15 21.55 -13.69
CA ILE A 107 0.17 20.63 -12.55
C ILE A 107 0.88 19.38 -13.04
N TYR A 108 2.08 19.19 -12.54
CA TYR A 108 2.45 17.84 -12.17
C TYR A 108 1.53 17.43 -11.02
N ILE A 109 0.33 16.93 -11.33
CA ILE A 109 -0.20 15.87 -10.48
C ILE A 109 0.87 14.81 -10.70
N ASN A 110 1.79 14.64 -9.75
CA ASN A 110 2.45 13.35 -9.67
C ASN A 110 1.28 12.40 -9.53
N SER A 111 0.91 11.73 -10.62
CA SER A 111 0.09 10.56 -10.53
C SER A 111 0.71 9.77 -9.40
N ILE A 112 -0.12 9.31 -8.49
CA ILE A 112 0.26 8.35 -7.47
C ILE A 112 0.59 7.09 -8.24
N ASP A 113 1.75 7.12 -8.88
CA ASP A 113 2.16 6.22 -9.93
C ASP A 113 3.38 5.51 -9.39
N ASN A 114 3.09 4.62 -8.46
CA ASN A 114 4.03 3.62 -8.05
C ASN A 114 4.19 2.54 -9.13
N SER A 115 3.59 2.64 -10.34
CA SER A 115 3.72 1.62 -11.39
C SER A 115 5.17 1.37 -11.75
N LYS A 116 5.98 2.42 -11.98
CA LYS A 116 7.40 2.28 -12.27
C LYS A 116 8.16 1.55 -11.16
N PHE A 117 7.82 1.84 -9.91
CA PHE A 117 8.41 1.15 -8.77
C PHE A 117 7.96 -0.32 -8.72
N ILE A 118 6.66 -0.58 -8.89
CA ILE A 118 6.08 -1.93 -8.91
C ILE A 118 6.68 -2.76 -10.06
N GLU A 119 6.77 -2.21 -11.26
CA GLU A 119 7.41 -2.84 -12.42
C GLU A 119 8.90 -3.13 -12.15
N SER A 120 9.61 -2.20 -11.50
CA SER A 120 11.00 -2.41 -11.07
C SER A 120 11.12 -3.53 -10.03
N ARG A 121 10.19 -3.62 -9.06
CA ARG A 121 10.15 -4.71 -8.09
C ARG A 121 9.83 -6.05 -8.73
N GLU A 122 8.84 -6.08 -9.62
CA GLU A 122 8.49 -7.30 -10.36
C GLU A 122 9.67 -7.82 -11.19
N LYS A 123 10.38 -6.95 -11.92
CA LYS A 123 11.62 -7.31 -12.63
C LYS A 123 12.70 -7.82 -11.67
N SER A 124 12.86 -7.17 -10.51
CA SER A 124 13.80 -7.61 -9.49
C SER A 124 13.45 -8.98 -8.92
N TRP A 125 12.17 -9.29 -8.69
CA TRP A 125 11.72 -10.59 -8.20
C TRP A 125 11.93 -11.68 -9.23
N ILE A 126 11.60 -11.42 -10.50
CA ILE A 126 11.83 -12.35 -11.60
C ILE A 126 13.34 -12.64 -11.73
N SER A 127 14.18 -11.61 -11.72
CA SER A 127 15.64 -11.78 -11.77
C SER A 127 16.17 -12.54 -10.56
N PHE A 128 15.67 -12.24 -9.35
CA PHE A 128 16.05 -12.92 -8.12
C PHE A 128 15.62 -14.39 -8.10
N SER A 129 14.50 -14.71 -8.77
CA SER A 129 13.94 -16.06 -8.77
C SER A 129 14.86 -17.10 -9.42
N ASP A 130 15.76 -16.68 -10.30
CA ASP A 130 16.75 -17.56 -10.95
C ASP A 130 16.11 -18.82 -11.55
N ASN A 131 15.04 -18.63 -12.34
CA ASN A 131 14.23 -19.70 -12.95
C ASN A 131 13.60 -20.72 -11.98
N LYS A 132 13.57 -20.43 -10.67
CA LYS A 132 12.93 -21.27 -9.65
C LYS A 132 11.52 -20.78 -9.31
N LEU A 133 10.69 -21.66 -8.79
CA LEU A 133 9.36 -21.35 -8.28
C LEU A 133 9.48 -20.56 -6.98
N TRP A 134 9.21 -19.26 -7.05
CA TRP A 134 9.13 -18.38 -5.90
C TRP A 134 7.72 -17.85 -5.74
N PHE A 135 7.30 -17.79 -4.48
CA PHE A 135 6.07 -17.17 -4.04
C PHE A 135 6.45 -15.82 -3.45
N ILE A 136 5.75 -14.77 -3.84
CA ILE A 136 6.01 -13.41 -3.41
C ILE A 136 4.73 -12.83 -2.85
N THR A 137 4.82 -12.22 -1.68
CA THR A 137 3.79 -11.31 -1.16
C THR A 137 4.49 -9.99 -0.85
N SER A 138 3.87 -8.87 -1.19
CA SER A 138 4.42 -7.55 -0.91
C SER A 138 3.32 -6.54 -0.60
N LEU A 139 3.64 -5.54 0.22
CA LEU A 139 2.85 -4.32 0.34
C LEU A 139 3.64 -3.12 -0.14
N THR A 140 3.01 -2.30 -0.95
CA THR A 140 3.59 -1.07 -1.47
C THR A 140 2.71 0.10 -1.08
N PRO A 141 3.25 1.15 -0.43
CA PRO A 141 2.51 2.40 -0.24
C PRO A 141 1.96 2.92 -1.56
N LEU A 142 0.77 3.54 -1.53
CA LEU A 142 0.22 4.16 -2.74
C LEU A 142 1.17 5.28 -3.21
N HIS A 143 1.64 6.10 -2.29
CA HIS A 143 2.66 7.12 -2.55
C HIS A 143 4.04 6.65 -2.08
N ILE A 144 5.02 6.69 -2.97
CA ILE A 144 6.40 6.32 -2.67
C ILE A 144 7.22 7.59 -2.51
N TYR A 145 7.67 7.86 -1.30
CA TYR A 145 8.70 8.84 -1.01
C TYR A 145 9.96 8.12 -0.53
N GLU A 146 11.13 8.61 -0.93
CA GLU A 146 12.39 8.15 -0.34
C GLU A 146 12.37 8.42 1.17
N ASP A 147 12.89 7.48 1.96
CA ASP A 147 12.97 7.57 3.43
C ASP A 147 11.65 7.91 4.16
N SER A 148 10.55 7.30 3.72
CA SER A 148 9.25 7.39 4.41
C SER A 148 9.24 6.80 5.83
N ILE A 149 10.16 5.87 6.11
CA ILE A 149 10.33 5.23 7.42
C ILE A 149 11.81 5.10 7.77
N ASP A 150 12.11 4.94 9.06
CA ASP A 150 13.41 4.43 9.51
C ASP A 150 13.36 2.89 9.60
N PRO A 151 14.03 2.16 8.68
CA PRO A 151 14.01 0.70 8.67
C PRO A 151 14.93 0.07 9.72
N LEU A 152 15.73 0.86 10.46
CA LEU A 152 16.74 0.37 11.40
C LEU A 152 16.30 0.50 12.87
N THR A 153 15.00 0.71 13.09
CA THR A 153 14.41 0.76 14.42
C THR A 153 14.51 -0.60 15.13
N PRO A 154 14.80 -0.63 16.45
CA PRO A 154 14.82 -1.87 17.23
C PRO A 154 13.52 -2.67 17.15
N GLU A 155 12.38 -1.98 17.07
CA GLU A 155 11.05 -2.57 16.96
C GLU A 155 10.90 -3.37 15.66
N LEU A 156 11.29 -2.79 14.52
CA LEU A 156 11.25 -3.48 13.23
C LEU A 156 12.26 -4.63 13.18
N TYR A 157 13.46 -4.41 13.70
CA TYR A 157 14.50 -5.44 13.77
C TYR A 157 14.03 -6.66 14.57
N SER A 158 13.43 -6.44 15.75
CA SER A 158 12.85 -7.48 16.59
C SER A 158 11.66 -8.17 15.91
N LEU A 159 10.80 -7.40 15.25
CA LEU A 159 9.63 -7.91 14.56
C LEU A 159 10.02 -8.86 13.43
N ILE A 160 10.98 -8.50 12.58
CA ILE A 160 11.46 -9.38 11.51
C ILE A 160 11.98 -10.70 12.10
N LYS A 161 12.81 -10.65 13.14
CA LYS A 161 13.32 -11.86 13.81
C LYS A 161 12.24 -12.78 14.39
N SER A 162 11.10 -12.21 14.77
CA SER A 162 9.98 -12.96 15.33
C SER A 162 9.08 -13.63 14.28
N LEU A 163 9.28 -13.33 12.99
CA LEU A 163 8.48 -13.93 11.93
C LEU A 163 8.75 -15.44 11.82
N SER A 164 7.67 -16.17 11.59
CA SER A 164 7.71 -17.62 11.38
C SER A 164 7.71 -17.94 9.89
N LEU A 165 8.48 -18.94 9.50
CA LEU A 165 8.46 -19.50 8.14
C LEU A 165 7.31 -20.51 8.00
N PRO A 166 6.76 -20.69 6.79
CA PRO A 166 5.73 -21.69 6.54
C PRO A 166 6.27 -23.11 6.77
N LYS A 167 5.43 -23.97 7.33
CA LYS A 167 5.75 -25.38 7.57
C LYS A 167 5.31 -26.24 6.39
N PHE A 168 6.23 -27.11 5.95
CA PHE A 168 6.00 -28.05 4.85
C PHE A 168 6.32 -29.47 5.29
N ASN A 169 5.49 -30.42 4.87
CA ASN A 169 5.68 -31.82 5.22
C ASN A 169 6.89 -32.41 4.48
N GLY A 170 7.81 -33.03 5.23
CA GLY A 170 8.98 -33.72 4.66
C GLY A 170 10.20 -32.83 4.39
N TYR A 171 10.16 -31.55 4.81
CA TYR A 171 11.29 -30.62 4.69
C TYR A 171 11.81 -30.25 6.08
N PHE A 172 13.12 -30.42 6.29
CA PHE A 172 13.79 -30.03 7.53
C PHE A 172 14.15 -28.54 7.46
N MET A 173 13.23 -27.66 7.86
CA MET A 173 13.68 -26.34 8.29
C MET A 173 14.38 -26.51 9.63
N PHE A 174 15.69 -26.26 9.68
CA PHE A 174 16.50 -26.34 10.92
C PHE A 174 15.98 -25.42 12.05
N SER A 175 15.05 -24.51 11.72
CA SER A 175 14.23 -23.76 12.65
C SER A 175 12.96 -23.29 11.93
N ASP A 176 11.80 -23.30 12.60
CA ASP A 176 10.58 -22.61 12.14
C ASP A 176 10.73 -21.07 12.18
N THR A 177 11.83 -20.59 12.77
CA THR A 177 12.15 -19.17 12.94
C THR A 177 13.32 -18.76 12.05
N LEU A 178 13.34 -17.49 11.67
CA LEU A 178 14.43 -16.92 10.88
C LEU A 178 15.77 -17.03 11.59
N ASN A 179 16.83 -17.29 10.82
CA ASN A 179 18.18 -17.10 11.33
C ASN A 179 18.43 -15.61 11.60
N GLN A 180 18.52 -15.26 12.88
CA GLN A 180 18.67 -13.88 13.33
C GLN A 180 19.96 -13.20 12.81
N TYR A 181 21.03 -13.97 12.56
CA TYR A 181 22.30 -13.45 12.06
C TYR A 181 22.21 -12.97 10.61
N ASN A 182 21.19 -13.44 9.87
CA ASN A 182 20.94 -13.01 8.50
C ASN A 182 20.12 -11.72 8.43
N THR A 183 19.69 -11.15 9.58
CA THR A 183 18.95 -9.88 9.62
C THR A 183 19.93 -8.71 9.64
N VAL A 184 20.14 -8.09 8.48
CA VAL A 184 21.17 -7.06 8.28
C VAL A 184 20.61 -5.86 7.50
N PRO A 185 21.17 -4.65 7.70
CA PRO A 185 20.87 -3.51 6.85
C PRO A 185 21.48 -3.68 5.45
N ASN A 186 20.87 -3.04 4.45
CA ASN A 186 21.45 -2.84 3.12
C ASN A 186 21.13 -1.41 2.62
N GLU A 187 21.48 -1.11 1.36
CA GLU A 187 21.26 0.21 0.76
C GLU A 187 19.78 0.63 0.70
N TYR A 188 18.85 -0.34 0.72
CA TYR A 188 17.42 -0.08 0.61
C TYR A 188 16.67 -0.07 1.94
N GLY A 189 17.22 -0.70 2.99
CA GLY A 189 16.57 -0.82 4.29
C GLY A 189 17.11 -1.99 5.10
N ILE A 190 16.22 -2.87 5.57
CA ILE A 190 16.56 -4.04 6.38
C ILE A 190 16.09 -5.32 5.69
N ILE A 191 16.94 -6.35 5.71
CA ILE A 191 16.70 -7.61 5.01
C ILE A 191 17.04 -8.80 5.90
N ASN A 192 16.26 -9.88 5.79
CA ASN A 192 16.63 -11.23 6.18
C ASN A 192 16.50 -12.13 4.95
N GLN A 193 17.60 -12.73 4.51
CA GLN A 193 17.62 -13.56 3.31
C GLN A 193 18.38 -14.85 3.55
N GLU A 194 17.91 -15.90 2.89
CA GLU A 194 18.59 -17.17 2.81
C GLU A 194 18.37 -17.81 1.44
N SER A 195 19.47 -18.21 0.79
CA SER A 195 19.40 -18.86 -0.51
C SER A 195 18.93 -20.31 -0.37
N PRO A 196 18.15 -20.84 -1.33
CA PRO A 196 17.77 -22.25 -1.31
C PRO A 196 19.02 -23.14 -1.45
N ASN A 197 19.05 -24.26 -0.73
CA ASN A 197 20.15 -25.24 -0.77
C ASN A 197 19.59 -26.64 -0.95
N GLU A 198 19.84 -27.22 -2.12
CA GLU A 198 19.35 -28.55 -2.50
C GLU A 198 19.94 -29.66 -1.63
N VAL A 199 21.25 -29.61 -1.35
CA VAL A 199 21.98 -30.62 -0.57
C VAL A 199 21.43 -30.73 0.86
N GLN A 200 20.97 -29.61 1.43
CA GLN A 200 20.41 -29.56 2.78
C GLN A 200 18.87 -29.63 2.80
N ASN A 201 18.24 -29.86 1.65
CA ASN A 201 16.79 -29.84 1.49
C ASN A 201 16.14 -28.58 2.09
N LYS A 202 16.78 -27.44 1.86
CA LYS A 202 16.49 -26.17 2.54
C LYS A 202 15.85 -25.20 1.55
N LEU A 203 14.62 -24.79 1.85
CA LEU A 203 13.93 -23.77 1.08
C LEU A 203 14.58 -22.40 1.33
N GLY A 204 14.63 -21.58 0.30
CA GLY A 204 15.12 -20.21 0.40
C GLY A 204 14.00 -19.23 0.76
N HIS A 205 14.37 -18.11 1.36
CA HIS A 205 13.45 -17.02 1.67
C HIS A 205 14.13 -15.66 1.54
N LYS A 206 13.32 -14.62 1.41
CA LYS A 206 13.76 -13.22 1.50
C LYS A 206 12.64 -12.40 2.12
N ILE A 207 12.92 -11.74 3.23
CA ILE A 207 12.03 -10.76 3.86
C ILE A 207 12.77 -9.44 3.87
N GLN A 208 12.19 -8.40 3.30
CA GLN A 208 12.82 -7.09 3.23
C GLN A 208 11.82 -5.98 3.49
N VAL A 209 12.24 -4.98 4.27
CA VAL A 209 11.50 -3.74 4.49
C VAL A 209 12.36 -2.57 4.04
N PHE A 210 11.80 -1.78 3.12
CA PHE A 210 12.48 -0.70 2.44
C PHE A 210 12.22 0.63 3.15
N ARG A 211 13.16 1.57 3.01
CA ARG A 211 13.09 2.96 3.50
C ARG A 211 11.83 3.69 3.04
N ASN A 212 11.35 3.39 1.85
CA ASN A 212 10.13 3.98 1.30
C ASN A 212 8.85 3.33 1.83
N GLY A 213 8.94 2.36 2.74
CA GLY A 213 7.79 1.69 3.33
C GLY A 213 7.27 0.47 2.56
N HIS A 214 7.85 0.13 1.40
CA HIS A 214 7.58 -1.16 0.75
C HIS A 214 8.09 -2.31 1.63
N CYS A 215 7.34 -3.39 1.72
CA CYS A 215 7.82 -4.63 2.31
C CYS A 215 7.48 -5.82 1.44
N GLU A 216 8.37 -6.81 1.43
CA GLU A 216 8.25 -8.01 0.61
C GLU A 216 8.68 -9.25 1.40
N PHE A 217 8.00 -10.36 1.15
CA PHE A 217 8.29 -11.67 1.70
C PHE A 217 8.19 -12.67 0.56
N LEU A 218 9.34 -13.24 0.20
CA LEU A 218 9.52 -14.25 -0.82
C LEU A 218 9.87 -15.59 -0.18
N MET A 219 9.30 -16.66 -0.73
CA MET A 219 9.57 -18.06 -0.35
C MET A 219 9.83 -18.89 -1.61
N CYS A 220 10.94 -19.62 -1.64
CA CYS A 220 11.27 -20.56 -2.72
C CYS A 220 10.62 -21.90 -2.43
N LEU A 221 9.78 -22.37 -3.35
CA LEU A 221 9.07 -23.65 -3.26
C LEU A 221 9.49 -24.62 -4.37
N GLU A 222 10.60 -24.36 -5.06
CA GLU A 222 11.06 -25.19 -6.19
C GLU A 222 11.12 -26.68 -5.87
N TYR A 223 11.66 -27.02 -4.70
CA TYR A 223 11.82 -28.42 -4.30
C TYR A 223 10.51 -29.08 -3.85
N LEU A 224 9.44 -28.29 -3.61
CA LEU A 224 8.11 -28.82 -3.29
C LEU A 224 7.31 -29.24 -4.53
N ARG A 225 7.87 -29.05 -5.74
CA ARG A 225 7.30 -29.62 -6.97
C ARG A 225 7.44 -31.14 -6.90
N THR A 226 6.33 -31.83 -6.66
CA THR A 226 6.31 -33.28 -6.49
C THR A 226 6.01 -33.98 -7.79
N GLY A 227 6.99 -34.70 -8.34
CA GLY A 227 6.75 -35.61 -9.45
C GLY A 227 6.21 -34.94 -10.72
N ARG A 228 5.81 -35.78 -11.66
CA ARG A 228 5.28 -35.41 -12.97
C ARG A 228 3.86 -35.93 -13.08
N ASP A 229 2.93 -35.14 -13.60
CA ASP A 229 1.60 -35.65 -13.97
C ASP A 229 1.68 -36.55 -15.22
N ASN A 230 0.54 -37.10 -15.65
CA ASN A 230 0.46 -37.97 -16.84
C ASN A 230 0.91 -37.27 -18.14
N SER A 231 0.97 -35.93 -18.15
CA SER A 231 1.43 -35.11 -19.27
C SER A 231 2.85 -34.59 -19.05
N SER A 232 3.59 -35.12 -18.07
CA SER A 232 4.93 -34.67 -17.69
C SER A 232 5.00 -33.23 -17.18
N ASN A 233 3.89 -32.66 -16.69
CA ASN A 233 3.89 -31.36 -16.03
C ASN A 233 4.32 -31.50 -14.57
N ASP A 234 4.92 -30.47 -14.00
CA ASP A 234 5.28 -30.49 -12.58
C ASP A 234 4.03 -30.28 -11.72
N VAL A 235 3.97 -30.94 -10.56
CA VAL A 235 2.81 -30.85 -9.68
C VAL A 235 3.17 -30.13 -8.39
N LEU A 236 2.40 -29.09 -8.05
CA LEU A 236 2.47 -28.39 -6.78
C LEU A 236 1.28 -28.81 -5.92
N LYS A 237 1.48 -29.04 -4.61
CA LYS A 237 0.36 -29.36 -3.71
C LYS A 237 -0.35 -28.09 -3.25
N TYR A 238 -1.67 -28.18 -3.16
CA TYR A 238 -2.51 -27.12 -2.59
C TYR A 238 -2.09 -26.74 -1.16
N ASP A 239 -1.75 -27.73 -0.32
CA ASP A 239 -1.31 -27.47 1.06
C ASP A 239 -0.05 -26.61 1.10
N ASP A 240 0.94 -26.90 0.25
CA ASP A 240 2.21 -26.16 0.21
C ASP A 240 1.97 -24.73 -0.29
N MET A 241 1.21 -24.58 -1.38
CA MET A 241 0.80 -23.27 -1.91
C MET A 241 0.08 -22.42 -0.85
N ARG A 242 -0.91 -23.02 -0.18
CA ARG A 242 -1.72 -22.38 0.86
C ARG A 242 -0.88 -21.96 2.05
N ASN A 243 -0.05 -22.87 2.58
CA ASN A 243 0.77 -22.60 3.77
C ASN A 243 1.76 -21.47 3.49
N SER A 244 2.36 -21.45 2.29
CA SER A 244 3.22 -20.33 1.87
C SER A 244 2.47 -19.00 1.90
N PHE A 245 1.32 -18.90 1.23
CA PHE A 245 0.55 -17.65 1.22
C PHE A 245 0.06 -17.22 2.60
N ILE A 246 -0.40 -18.16 3.45
CA ILE A 246 -0.84 -17.85 4.82
C ILE A 246 0.29 -17.18 5.60
N SER A 247 1.47 -17.81 5.66
CA SER A 247 2.60 -17.27 6.41
C SER A 247 3.13 -15.96 5.83
N GLN A 248 3.16 -15.83 4.50
CA GLN A 248 3.62 -14.61 3.86
C GLN A 248 2.69 -13.42 4.10
N ILE A 249 1.38 -13.63 3.95
CA ILE A 249 0.36 -12.60 4.21
C ILE A 249 0.38 -12.22 5.69
N GLU A 250 0.39 -13.19 6.60
CA GLU A 250 0.44 -12.93 8.04
C GLU A 250 1.69 -12.13 8.42
N GLY A 251 2.87 -12.54 7.95
CA GLY A 251 4.13 -11.88 8.26
C GLY A 251 4.18 -10.44 7.77
N ILE A 252 3.73 -10.18 6.53
CA ILE A 252 3.71 -8.83 5.98
C ILE A 252 2.66 -7.93 6.62
N LEU A 253 1.46 -8.45 6.92
CA LEU A 253 0.44 -7.67 7.62
C LEU A 253 0.86 -7.38 9.07
N ASN A 254 1.60 -8.29 9.72
CA ASN A 254 2.18 -8.05 11.04
C ASN A 254 3.23 -6.93 11.00
N ILE A 255 4.14 -6.92 10.00
CA ILE A 255 5.05 -5.79 9.73
C ILE A 255 4.25 -4.49 9.56
N TRP A 256 3.31 -4.47 8.61
CA TRP A 256 2.53 -3.27 8.34
C TRP A 256 1.77 -2.74 9.55
N SER A 257 1.07 -3.62 10.26
CA SER A 257 0.24 -3.25 11.40
C SER A 257 1.05 -2.57 12.51
N LYS A 258 2.26 -3.05 12.79
CA LYS A 258 3.08 -2.63 13.94
C LYS A 258 4.07 -1.52 13.64
N THR A 259 4.62 -1.44 12.42
CA THR A 259 5.78 -0.57 12.16
C THR A 259 5.59 0.44 11.03
N LEU A 260 4.66 0.21 10.09
CA LEU A 260 4.52 1.10 8.93
C LEU A 260 3.35 2.10 9.09
N PRO A 261 3.54 3.38 8.74
CA PRO A 261 2.58 4.45 9.02
C PRO A 261 1.43 4.57 8.00
N PHE A 262 1.34 3.70 7.01
CA PHE A 262 0.37 3.81 5.92
C PHE A 262 -0.99 3.21 6.29
N ASN A 263 -2.09 3.84 5.86
CA ASN A 263 -3.45 3.30 6.06
C ASN A 263 -3.91 2.39 4.93
N ASP A 264 -3.48 2.68 3.71
CA ASP A 264 -3.80 1.93 2.50
C ASP A 264 -2.52 1.57 1.77
N MET A 265 -2.42 0.32 1.32
CA MET A 265 -1.27 -0.19 0.58
C MET A 265 -1.75 -1.10 -0.55
N LEU A 266 -0.98 -1.16 -1.63
CA LEU A 266 -1.16 -2.14 -2.68
C LEU A 266 -0.58 -3.48 -2.21
N LEU A 267 -1.45 -4.45 -1.96
CA LEU A 267 -1.08 -5.85 -1.84
C LEU A 267 -0.80 -6.40 -3.22
N THR A 268 0.37 -7.00 -3.41
CA THR A 268 0.71 -7.80 -4.59
C THR A 268 1.16 -9.17 -4.15
N VAL A 269 0.56 -10.20 -4.75
CA VAL A 269 0.92 -11.60 -4.55
C VAL A 269 1.25 -12.20 -5.91
N MET A 270 2.35 -12.94 -5.99
CA MET A 270 2.87 -13.46 -7.25
C MET A 270 3.51 -14.84 -7.09
N MET A 271 3.45 -15.65 -8.14
CA MET A 271 4.26 -16.86 -8.32
C MET A 271 5.12 -16.71 -9.59
N THR A 272 6.39 -17.09 -9.53
CA THR A 272 7.31 -17.11 -10.68
C THR A 272 7.47 -18.51 -11.26
N ASN A 273 7.84 -18.59 -12.53
CA ASN A 273 8.18 -19.83 -13.23
C ASN A 273 7.07 -20.90 -13.17
N THR A 274 5.83 -20.45 -13.42
CA THR A 274 4.61 -21.25 -13.24
C THR A 274 4.19 -22.07 -14.46
N THR A 275 4.84 -21.90 -15.61
CA THR A 275 4.47 -22.62 -16.84
C THR A 275 4.56 -24.12 -16.63
N TYR A 276 3.52 -24.85 -17.07
CA TYR A 276 3.40 -26.30 -16.93
C TYR A 276 3.43 -26.79 -15.48
N ILE A 277 2.92 -25.98 -14.54
CA ILE A 277 2.61 -26.42 -13.18
C ILE A 277 1.11 -26.74 -13.09
N SER A 278 0.80 -27.93 -12.59
CA SER A 278 -0.55 -28.37 -12.20
C SER A 278 -0.69 -28.30 -10.67
N LEU A 279 -1.88 -27.97 -10.16
CA LEU A 279 -2.14 -27.95 -8.72
C LEU A 279 -2.86 -29.22 -8.27
N TYR A 280 -2.26 -29.98 -7.36
CA TYR A 280 -2.92 -31.09 -6.69
C TYR A 280 -3.80 -30.60 -5.55
N SER A 281 -5.11 -30.87 -5.65
CA SER A 281 -6.10 -30.39 -4.67
C SER A 281 -6.03 -31.07 -3.30
N GLY A 282 -5.38 -32.23 -3.16
CA GLY A 282 -5.45 -33.07 -1.97
C GLY A 282 -6.57 -34.12 -2.00
N GLN A 283 -7.47 -34.10 -2.99
CA GLN A 283 -8.56 -35.07 -3.10
C GLN A 283 -8.17 -36.29 -3.94
N GLN A 284 -8.53 -37.47 -3.45
CA GLN A 284 -8.57 -38.70 -4.25
C GLN A 284 -9.89 -38.78 -5.03
N THR A 285 -9.80 -39.25 -6.26
CA THR A 285 -10.91 -39.51 -7.18
C THR A 285 -10.84 -40.96 -7.64
N TYR A 286 -11.89 -41.44 -8.32
CA TYR A 286 -11.92 -42.79 -8.87
C TYR A 286 -10.77 -43.07 -9.88
N ASN A 287 -10.23 -42.03 -10.52
CA ASN A 287 -9.15 -42.09 -11.50
C ASN A 287 -7.79 -41.62 -10.95
N GLY A 288 -7.59 -41.59 -9.63
CA GLY A 288 -6.35 -41.16 -9.00
C GLY A 288 -6.50 -39.85 -8.23
N TYR A 289 -5.70 -38.84 -8.53
CA TYR A 289 -5.67 -37.58 -7.78
C TYR A 289 -6.36 -36.45 -8.55
N LEU A 290 -7.11 -35.59 -7.86
CA LEU A 290 -7.69 -34.40 -8.49
C LEU A 290 -6.60 -33.34 -8.71
N LEU A 291 -6.22 -33.17 -9.98
CA LEU A 291 -5.30 -32.15 -10.47
C LEU A 291 -6.06 -31.03 -11.18
N GLY A 292 -5.62 -29.79 -10.97
CA GLY A 292 -6.03 -28.64 -11.76
C GLY A 292 -5.41 -28.63 -13.15
N THR A 293 -5.90 -27.74 -14.01
CA THR A 293 -5.35 -27.49 -15.33
C THR A 293 -3.93 -26.90 -15.23
N PRO A 294 -2.97 -27.37 -16.03
CA PRO A 294 -1.63 -26.79 -16.07
C PRO A 294 -1.65 -25.32 -16.46
N VAL A 295 -0.88 -24.50 -15.76
CA VAL A 295 -0.78 -23.07 -16.04
C VAL A 295 0.08 -22.83 -17.28
N THR A 296 -0.35 -21.93 -18.17
CA THR A 296 0.39 -21.55 -19.38
C THR A 296 1.24 -20.29 -19.21
N SER A 297 0.91 -19.45 -18.23
CA SER A 297 1.61 -18.20 -17.96
C SER A 297 2.90 -18.44 -17.18
N PRO A 298 4.00 -17.73 -17.49
CA PRO A 298 5.26 -17.85 -16.75
C PRO A 298 5.21 -17.26 -15.35
N THR A 299 4.26 -16.36 -15.11
CA THR A 299 3.98 -15.79 -13.80
C THR A 299 2.47 -15.77 -13.56
N LEU A 300 2.09 -15.93 -12.31
CA LEU A 300 0.72 -15.70 -11.83
C LEU A 300 0.76 -14.54 -10.85
N LYS A 301 -0.08 -13.52 -11.05
CA LYS A 301 -0.08 -12.31 -10.22
C LYS A 301 -1.49 -11.93 -9.82
N TYR A 302 -1.63 -11.41 -8.61
CA TYR A 302 -2.84 -10.76 -8.12
C TYR A 302 -2.45 -9.52 -7.32
N SER A 303 -3.12 -8.40 -7.60
CA SER A 303 -2.90 -7.16 -6.86
C SER A 303 -4.22 -6.48 -6.54
N ARG A 304 -4.30 -5.87 -5.34
CA ARG A 304 -5.39 -4.96 -4.96
C ARG A 304 -4.94 -3.99 -3.88
N VAL A 305 -5.56 -2.82 -3.86
CA VAL A 305 -5.44 -1.93 -2.69
C VAL A 305 -6.18 -2.57 -1.52
N ILE A 306 -5.56 -2.54 -0.35
CA ILE A 306 -6.15 -2.98 0.91
C ILE A 306 -6.01 -1.89 1.96
N ASN A 307 -6.96 -1.88 2.90
CA ASN A 307 -6.93 -1.01 4.06
C ASN A 307 -6.42 -1.77 5.30
N LYS A 308 -5.71 -1.06 6.18
CA LYS A 308 -5.11 -1.62 7.40
C LYS A 308 -6.11 -2.28 8.35
N THR A 309 -7.40 -1.95 8.24
CA THR A 309 -8.49 -2.51 9.05
C THR A 309 -9.09 -3.81 8.50
N GLU A 310 -8.70 -4.24 7.29
CA GLU A 310 -9.20 -5.47 6.71
C GLU A 310 -8.76 -6.71 7.50
N LYS A 311 -9.64 -7.71 7.60
CA LYS A 311 -9.40 -8.92 8.40
C LYS A 311 -8.39 -9.84 7.70
N LEU A 312 -7.39 -10.32 8.45
CA LEU A 312 -6.37 -11.28 7.98
C LEU A 312 -6.97 -12.48 7.24
N GLN A 313 -7.95 -13.15 7.86
CA GLN A 313 -8.56 -14.36 7.30
C GLN A 313 -9.28 -14.10 5.98
N PHE A 314 -9.89 -12.92 5.81
CA PHE A 314 -10.53 -12.53 4.56
C PHE A 314 -9.50 -12.36 3.43
N LEU A 315 -8.35 -11.74 3.72
CA LEU A 315 -7.29 -11.55 2.73
C LEU A 315 -6.64 -12.88 2.35
N GLN A 316 -6.41 -13.78 3.31
CA GLN A 316 -5.91 -15.13 3.05
C GLN A 316 -6.88 -15.91 2.15
N ASP A 317 -8.17 -15.94 2.50
CA ASP A 317 -9.22 -16.62 1.72
C ASP A 317 -9.27 -16.11 0.28
N LEU A 318 -9.30 -14.78 0.11
CA LEU A 318 -9.36 -14.12 -1.17
C LEU A 318 -8.16 -14.45 -2.06
N VAL A 319 -6.93 -14.34 -1.52
CA VAL A 319 -5.70 -14.60 -2.28
C VAL A 319 -5.65 -16.06 -2.71
N ILE A 320 -5.81 -16.99 -1.76
CA ILE A 320 -5.71 -18.43 -2.05
C ILE A 320 -6.78 -18.83 -3.07
N LYS A 321 -8.02 -18.36 -2.92
CA LYS A 321 -9.09 -18.61 -3.90
C LYS A 321 -8.72 -18.11 -5.30
N ARG A 322 -8.15 -16.90 -5.42
CA ARG A 322 -7.69 -16.38 -6.72
C ARG A 322 -6.62 -17.26 -7.35
N PHE A 323 -5.65 -17.74 -6.56
CA PHE A 323 -4.59 -18.60 -7.07
C PHE A 323 -5.07 -20.00 -7.41
N VAL A 324 -5.96 -20.60 -6.62
CA VAL A 324 -6.63 -21.87 -6.96
C VAL A 324 -7.34 -21.78 -8.31
N ASN A 325 -8.01 -20.65 -8.58
CA ASN A 325 -8.70 -20.42 -9.86
C ASN A 325 -7.77 -20.38 -11.07
N TYR A 326 -6.51 -19.96 -10.92
CA TYR A 326 -5.53 -20.00 -12.02
C TYR A 326 -5.22 -21.41 -12.51
N PHE A 327 -5.46 -22.43 -11.67
CA PHE A 327 -5.33 -23.85 -12.02
C PHE A 327 -6.67 -24.48 -12.44
N GLY A 328 -7.70 -23.69 -12.78
CA GLY A 328 -9.00 -24.22 -13.20
C GLY A 328 -9.79 -24.96 -12.11
N LEU A 329 -9.38 -24.81 -10.85
CA LEU A 329 -10.08 -25.35 -9.68
C LEU A 329 -10.90 -24.25 -9.01
N ASN A 330 -11.83 -24.63 -8.14
CA ASN A 330 -12.65 -23.72 -7.37
C ASN A 330 -12.63 -24.08 -5.89
N ILE A 331 -12.68 -23.06 -5.04
CA ILE A 331 -12.90 -23.21 -3.60
C ILE A 331 -13.83 -22.09 -3.11
N ASN A 332 -14.88 -22.46 -2.36
CA ASN A 332 -15.86 -21.48 -1.86
C ASN A 332 -15.24 -20.61 -0.76
N SER A 333 -14.70 -21.27 0.27
CA SER A 333 -13.88 -20.69 1.33
C SER A 333 -12.74 -21.67 1.65
N VAL A 334 -11.56 -21.14 1.99
CA VAL A 334 -10.40 -21.88 2.47
C VAL A 334 -10.66 -22.45 3.86
N PHE A 335 -11.24 -21.63 4.73
CA PHE A 335 -11.54 -22.00 6.11
C PHE A 335 -13.01 -22.38 6.24
N ALA A 336 -13.28 -23.58 6.74
CA ALA A 336 -14.62 -24.05 7.07
C ALA A 336 -15.07 -23.48 8.44
N GLU A 337 -16.38 -23.45 8.68
CA GLU A 337 -16.97 -22.94 9.93
C GLU A 337 -16.50 -23.69 11.19
N ASN A 338 -16.13 -24.96 11.03
CA ASN A 338 -15.59 -25.81 12.10
C ASN A 338 -14.07 -25.69 12.28
N GLY A 339 -13.41 -24.76 11.58
CA GLY A 339 -11.96 -24.56 11.62
C GLY A 339 -11.15 -25.49 10.72
N ASN A 340 -11.78 -26.43 10.02
CA ASN A 340 -11.09 -27.30 9.06
C ASN A 340 -10.71 -26.53 7.79
N ILE A 341 -9.71 -27.04 7.07
CA ILE A 341 -9.32 -26.50 5.78
C ILE A 341 -10.08 -27.23 4.67
N ASN A 342 -10.74 -26.45 3.81
CA ASN A 342 -11.41 -26.97 2.63
C ASN A 342 -10.38 -27.25 1.51
N LEU A 343 -10.67 -28.30 0.75
CA LEU A 343 -9.88 -28.69 -0.43
C LEU A 343 -10.54 -28.14 -1.72
N PRO A 344 -9.74 -27.68 -2.69
CA PRO A 344 -10.25 -27.26 -4.00
C PRO A 344 -11.00 -28.39 -4.72
N LYS A 345 -11.95 -28.03 -5.58
CA LYS A 345 -12.76 -28.93 -6.40
C LYS A 345 -12.73 -28.50 -7.86
N ILE A 346 -13.15 -29.37 -8.77
CA ILE A 346 -13.35 -29.01 -10.19
C ILE A 346 -14.41 -27.90 -10.28
N LEU A 347 -14.22 -26.93 -11.17
CA LEU A 347 -15.32 -26.04 -11.59
C LEU A 347 -16.39 -26.92 -12.25
N TYR A 348 -17.54 -27.11 -11.58
CA TYR A 348 -18.71 -27.67 -12.25
C TYR A 348 -19.03 -26.78 -13.47
N TYR A 349 -19.01 -27.37 -14.67
CA TYR A 349 -19.57 -26.74 -15.87
C TYR A 349 -21.09 -26.78 -15.83
#